data_AF-A0A1H3SIU6-F1
#
_entry.id   AF-A0A1H3SIU6-F1
#
_cell.length_a   1.000
_cell.length_b   1.000
_cell.length_c   1.000
_cell.angle_alpha   90.00
_cell.angle_beta   90.00
_cell.angle_gamma   90.00
#
_symmetry.space_group_name_H-M   'P 1'
#
loop_
_entity.id
_entity.type
_entity.pdbx_description
1 polymer ?
#
loop_
_entity_poly.entity_id
_entity_poly.type
_entity_poly.pdbx_seq_one_letter_code
_entity_poly.pdbx_strand_id
1 'polypeptide(L)'
;MNKKFLYKKPWIPGVIDDTNSAMDWLEEDDSKFALRKKFNEGLLDELVLDLVDIFQNGDPAYNVLMPYLSSNNELNEEKMMYTGDKNERISKDISSVEMLLDAKNFMIRHLKIYVQDISPFHGLESKLNELYPDIPYQERKDGFMIPIRGSIITVMKHV
;
A
#
# COMPACT_ATOMS: atom_id res chain seq x y z
N MET A 1 1.99 -14.52 -9.07
CA MET A 1 0.92 -13.52 -9.30
C MET A 1 1.49 -12.39 -10.12
N ASN A 2 0.82 -11.97 -11.20
CA ASN A 2 1.27 -10.85 -12.03
C ASN A 2 0.91 -9.53 -11.34
N LYS A 3 1.88 -8.67 -11.03
CA LYS A 3 1.67 -7.38 -10.36
C LYS A 3 1.77 -6.18 -11.32
N LYS A 4 1.95 -6.39 -12.63
CA LYS A 4 2.18 -5.30 -13.61
C LYS A 4 1.08 -4.24 -13.63
N PHE A 5 -0.16 -4.62 -13.32
CA PHE A 5 -1.29 -3.70 -13.28
C PHE A 5 -1.14 -2.60 -12.21
N LEU A 6 -0.32 -2.82 -11.17
CA LEU A 6 -0.06 -1.84 -10.12
C LEU A 6 0.81 -0.67 -10.61
N TYR A 7 1.63 -0.86 -11.65
CA TYR A 7 2.61 0.12 -12.12
C TYR A 7 2.13 0.91 -13.34
N LYS A 8 0.81 1.08 -13.47
CA LYS A 8 0.23 1.98 -14.47
C LYS A 8 0.59 3.44 -14.14
N LYS A 9 0.44 4.34 -15.11
CA LYS A 9 0.58 5.77 -14.85
C LYS A 9 -0.48 6.19 -13.81
N PRO A 10 -0.09 6.91 -12.74
CA PRO A 10 -1.07 7.38 -11.77
C PRO A 10 -2.04 8.37 -12.43
N TRP A 11 -3.30 8.31 -11.99
CA TRP A 11 -4.28 9.32 -12.40
C TRP A 11 -3.88 10.69 -11.83
N ILE A 12 -4.07 11.74 -12.62
CA ILE A 12 -3.76 13.12 -12.22
C ILE A 12 -5.07 13.92 -12.27
N PRO A 13 -5.54 14.48 -11.15
CA PRO A 13 -6.71 15.37 -11.12
C PRO A 13 -6.63 16.47 -12.18
N GLY A 14 -7.74 16.68 -12.90
CA GLY A 14 -7.84 17.68 -13.97
C GLY A 14 -7.18 17.28 -15.29
N VAL A 15 -6.54 16.12 -15.39
CA VAL A 15 -5.99 15.58 -16.65
C VAL A 15 -6.90 14.48 -17.17
N ILE A 16 -7.45 14.68 -18.36
CA ILE A 16 -8.16 13.63 -19.09
C ILE A 16 -7.11 12.67 -19.65
N ASP A 17 -7.17 11.42 -19.22
CA ASP A 17 -6.35 10.34 -19.77
C ASP A 17 -7.16 9.53 -20.77
N ASP A 18 -7.09 9.90 -22.04
CA ASP A 18 -7.76 9.22 -23.16
C ASP A 18 -7.16 7.84 -23.48
N THR A 19 -6.09 7.43 -22.77
CA THR A 19 -5.45 6.12 -22.95
C THR A 19 -5.97 5.05 -22.01
N ASN A 20 -6.66 5.46 -20.93
CA ASN A 20 -7.17 4.55 -19.92
C ASN A 20 -8.61 4.19 -20.29
N SER A 21 -8.83 2.95 -20.73
CA SER A 21 -10.19 2.47 -20.90
C SER A 21 -10.89 2.55 -19.53
N ALA A 22 -12.04 3.23 -19.47
CA ALA A 22 -12.82 3.40 -18.25
C ALA A 22 -13.30 2.06 -17.64
N MET A 23 -12.95 0.91 -18.24
CA MET A 23 -13.27 -0.46 -17.82
C MET A 23 -12.04 -1.31 -17.45
N ASP A 24 -10.82 -0.78 -17.48
CA ASP A 24 -9.62 -1.56 -17.12
C ASP A 24 -9.59 -2.02 -15.65
N TRP A 25 -10.38 -1.38 -14.78
CA TRP A 25 -10.60 -1.77 -13.39
C TRP A 25 -11.67 -2.87 -13.24
N LEU A 26 -12.50 -3.08 -14.26
CA LEU A 26 -13.60 -4.06 -14.33
C LEU A 26 -13.15 -5.44 -14.83
N GLU A 27 -12.03 -5.52 -15.56
CA GLU A 27 -11.41 -6.79 -15.89
C GLU A 27 -10.63 -7.34 -14.67
N GLU A 28 -11.31 -8.01 -13.74
CA GLU A 28 -10.64 -8.87 -12.76
C GLU A 28 -9.98 -10.03 -13.50
N ASP A 29 -8.65 -10.00 -13.60
CA ASP A 29 -7.88 -11.21 -13.89
C ASP A 29 -7.61 -11.98 -12.59
N ASP A 30 -7.19 -13.24 -12.71
CA ASP A 30 -6.87 -14.09 -11.56
C ASP A 30 -5.83 -13.45 -10.62
N SER A 31 -4.97 -12.56 -11.13
CA SER A 31 -3.94 -11.90 -10.32
C SER A 31 -4.51 -10.75 -9.47
N LYS A 32 -5.44 -9.95 -10.00
CA LYS A 32 -6.15 -8.92 -9.22
C LYS A 32 -7.00 -9.55 -8.12
N PHE A 33 -7.73 -10.62 -8.45
CA PHE A 33 -8.50 -11.37 -7.47
C PHE A 33 -7.61 -11.99 -6.38
N ALA A 34 -6.50 -12.63 -6.77
CA ALA A 34 -5.55 -13.20 -5.82
C ALA A 34 -4.92 -12.13 -4.91
N LEU A 35 -4.60 -10.95 -5.42
CA LEU A 35 -4.07 -9.84 -4.61
C LEU A 35 -5.11 -9.36 -3.60
N ARG A 36 -6.35 -9.11 -4.05
CA ARG A 36 -7.45 -8.70 -3.17
C ARG A 36 -7.68 -9.73 -2.07
N LYS A 37 -7.73 -11.01 -2.44
CA LYS A 37 -7.85 -12.10 -1.47
C LYS A 37 -6.70 -12.09 -0.47
N LYS A 38 -5.46 -11.96 -0.94
CA LYS A 38 -4.28 -11.94 -0.05
C LYS A 38 -4.30 -10.75 0.91
N PHE A 39 -4.69 -9.56 0.45
CA PHE A 39 -4.76 -8.36 1.29
C PHE A 39 -5.95 -8.39 2.26
N ASN A 40 -7.05 -9.05 1.90
CA ASN A 40 -8.23 -9.16 2.75
C ASN A 40 -8.16 -10.32 3.76
N GLU A 41 -7.45 -11.41 3.44
CA GLU A 41 -7.47 -12.65 4.23
C GLU A 41 -6.10 -13.05 4.82
N GLY A 42 -4.99 -12.58 4.24
CA GLY A 42 -3.64 -12.97 4.64
C GLY A 42 -3.20 -12.39 5.98
N LEU A 43 -2.05 -12.83 6.50
CA LEU A 43 -1.51 -12.27 7.75
C LEU A 43 -0.98 -10.84 7.56
N LEU A 44 -0.95 -10.07 8.64
CA LEU A 44 -0.60 -8.64 8.58
C LEU A 44 0.88 -8.42 8.22
N ASP A 45 1.76 -9.25 8.76
CA ASP A 45 3.18 -9.25 8.43
C ASP A 45 3.44 -9.67 6.97
N GLU A 46 2.72 -10.68 6.47
CA GLU A 46 2.77 -11.07 5.06
C GLU A 46 2.28 -9.96 4.13
N LEU A 47 1.24 -9.22 4.51
CA LEU A 47 0.77 -8.04 3.78
C LEU A 47 1.86 -6.97 3.70
N VAL A 48 2.58 -6.70 4.80
CA VAL A 48 3.69 -5.75 4.80
C VAL A 48 4.82 -6.23 3.90
N LEU A 49 5.17 -7.52 3.92
CA LEU A 49 6.18 -8.09 3.02
C LEU A 49 5.77 -8.00 1.54
N ASP A 50 4.48 -8.16 1.23
CA ASP A 50 3.98 -7.95 -0.13
C ASP A 50 4.06 -6.50 -0.59
N LEU A 51 3.78 -5.55 0.31
CA LEU A 51 3.95 -4.14 0.01
C LEU A 51 5.42 -3.81 -0.21
N VAL A 52 6.32 -4.38 0.60
CA VAL A 52 7.77 -4.27 0.39
C VAL A 52 8.15 -4.77 -1.00
N ASP A 53 7.66 -5.96 -1.41
CA ASP A 53 7.87 -6.49 -2.77
C ASP A 53 7.34 -5.55 -3.86
N ILE A 54 6.14 -4.99 -3.68
CA ILE A 54 5.52 -4.07 -4.65
C ILE A 54 6.39 -2.82 -4.83
N PHE A 55 6.75 -2.15 -3.74
CA PHE A 55 7.54 -0.91 -3.80
C PHE A 55 8.99 -1.16 -4.22
N GLN A 56 9.54 -2.35 -3.96
CA GLN A 56 10.87 -2.70 -4.43
C GLN A 56 10.90 -2.89 -5.95
N ASN A 57 9.84 -3.45 -6.54
CA ASN A 57 9.79 -3.74 -7.97
C ASN A 57 9.37 -2.52 -8.83
N GLY A 58 8.77 -1.49 -8.26
CA GLY A 58 8.42 -0.28 -9.00
C GLY A 58 7.64 0.74 -8.18
N ASP A 59 7.16 1.78 -8.84
CA ASP A 59 6.35 2.84 -8.22
C ASP A 59 4.86 2.52 -8.47
N PRO A 60 4.12 1.95 -7.49
CA PRO A 60 2.72 1.63 -7.69
C PRO A 60 1.86 2.90 -7.80
N ALA A 61 0.88 2.88 -8.69
CA ALA A 61 -0.11 3.93 -8.81
C ALA A 61 -1.04 3.95 -7.58
N TYR A 62 -1.11 5.09 -6.89
CA TYR A 62 -1.89 5.25 -5.67
C TYR A 62 -3.38 4.92 -5.88
N ASN A 63 -3.95 5.35 -7.00
CA ASN A 63 -5.34 5.14 -7.37
C ASN A 63 -5.64 3.67 -7.75
N VAL A 64 -4.61 2.87 -8.03
CA VAL A 64 -4.76 1.42 -8.28
C VAL A 64 -4.49 0.61 -7.03
N LEU A 65 -3.52 1.00 -6.19
CA LEU A 65 -3.17 0.28 -4.97
C LEU A 65 -4.18 0.48 -3.83
N MET A 66 -4.65 1.71 -3.62
CA MET A 66 -5.52 2.03 -2.48
C MET A 66 -6.80 1.18 -2.41
N PRO A 67 -7.51 0.89 -3.52
CA PRO A 67 -8.70 0.02 -3.47
C PRO A 67 -8.46 -1.38 -2.89
N TYR A 68 -7.22 -1.88 -2.89
CA TYR A 68 -6.87 -3.17 -2.25
C TYR A 68 -6.61 -3.05 -0.75
N LEU A 69 -6.40 -1.84 -0.25
CA LEU A 69 -6.09 -1.55 1.15
C LEU A 69 -7.29 -0.97 1.90
N SER A 70 -8.20 -0.31 1.18
CA SER A 70 -9.43 0.24 1.74
C SER A 70 -10.52 0.42 0.68
N SER A 71 -11.79 0.35 1.12
CA SER A 71 -12.99 0.49 0.29
C SER A 71 -13.58 1.90 0.30
N ASN A 72 -13.28 2.71 1.31
CA ASN A 72 -13.76 4.09 1.45
C ASN A 72 -12.59 5.05 1.33
N ASN A 73 -12.29 5.48 0.11
CA ASN A 73 -11.07 6.22 -0.18
C ASN A 73 -11.39 7.67 -0.57
N GLU A 74 -10.68 8.64 0.03
CA GLU A 74 -10.83 10.07 -0.25
C GLU A 74 -9.48 10.70 -0.56
N LEU A 75 -9.41 11.45 -1.66
CA LEU A 75 -8.22 12.24 -2.03
C LEU A 75 -8.39 13.66 -1.54
N ASN A 76 -7.54 14.07 -0.61
CA ASN A 76 -7.35 15.46 -0.25
C ASN A 76 -6.25 16.05 -1.14
N GLU A 77 -6.63 16.76 -2.20
CA GLU A 77 -5.70 17.34 -3.17
C GLU A 77 -4.81 18.44 -2.56
N GLU A 78 -5.32 19.21 -1.59
CA GLU A 78 -4.53 20.26 -0.91
C GLU A 78 -3.36 19.68 -0.11
N LYS A 79 -3.59 18.53 0.54
CA LYS A 79 -2.58 17.83 1.33
C LYS A 79 -1.84 16.76 0.53
N MET A 80 -2.23 16.54 -0.73
CA MET A 80 -1.78 15.41 -1.54
C MET A 80 -1.83 14.09 -0.78
N MET A 81 -2.95 13.86 -0.10
CA MET A 81 -3.11 12.72 0.81
C MET A 81 -4.32 11.91 0.41
N TYR A 82 -4.11 10.62 0.14
CA TYR A 82 -5.18 9.66 -0.14
C TYR A 82 -5.41 8.82 1.11
N THR A 83 -6.60 8.87 1.68
CA THR A 83 -6.92 8.20 2.95
C THR A 83 -7.98 7.14 2.74
N GLY A 84 -7.85 6.03 3.45
CA GLY A 84 -8.83 4.95 3.51
C GLY A 84 -9.07 4.50 4.95
N ASP A 85 -10.32 4.53 5.41
CA ASP A 85 -10.73 4.31 6.81
C ASP A 85 -11.51 3.01 7.02
N LYS A 86 -11.82 2.30 5.95
CA LYS A 86 -12.57 1.03 5.99
C LYS A 86 -11.86 -0.02 5.16
N ASN A 87 -11.32 -1.04 5.81
CA ASN A 87 -10.76 -2.20 5.11
C ASN A 87 -11.81 -3.35 5.11
N GLU A 88 -11.97 -4.03 3.97
CA GLU A 88 -12.78 -5.26 3.85
C GLU A 88 -12.07 -6.48 4.47
N ARG A 89 -10.86 -6.28 4.98
CA ARG A 89 -10.03 -7.28 5.63
C ARG A 89 -10.71 -7.96 6.82
N ILE A 90 -10.67 -9.29 6.81
CA ILE A 90 -11.42 -10.16 7.72
C ILE A 90 -10.91 -10.03 9.17
N SER A 91 -9.60 -9.94 9.35
CA SER A 91 -8.96 -9.86 10.68
C SER A 91 -9.23 -8.55 11.42
N LYS A 92 -9.63 -7.48 10.70
CA LYS A 92 -9.84 -6.12 11.25
C LYS A 92 -8.63 -5.57 12.02
N ASP A 93 -7.44 -6.01 11.67
CA ASP A 93 -6.17 -5.63 12.30
C ASP A 93 -5.66 -4.25 11.81
N ILE A 94 -6.12 -3.76 10.65
CA ILE A 94 -5.85 -2.43 10.10
C ILE A 94 -7.05 -1.51 10.36
N SER A 95 -6.81 -0.37 11.01
CA SER A 95 -7.82 0.65 11.27
C SER A 95 -7.97 1.64 10.13
N SER A 96 -6.85 2.07 9.52
CA SER A 96 -6.84 3.03 8.43
C SER A 96 -5.53 2.98 7.66
N VAL A 97 -5.53 3.57 6.46
CA VAL A 97 -4.38 3.68 5.57
C VAL A 97 -4.32 5.09 5.04
N GLU A 98 -3.11 5.65 4.95
CA GLU A 98 -2.86 6.95 4.34
C GLU A 98 -1.73 6.83 3.32
N MET A 99 -1.88 7.46 2.15
CA MET A 99 -0.84 7.63 1.16
C MET A 99 -0.55 9.11 0.98
N LEU A 100 0.65 9.56 1.34
CA LEU A 100 1.15 10.88 0.97
C LEU A 100 1.75 10.81 -0.43
N LEU A 101 1.31 11.69 -1.31
CA LEU A 101 1.69 11.74 -2.71
C LEU A 101 2.62 12.92 -3.00
N ASP A 102 3.47 12.74 -4.00
CA ASP A 102 4.27 13.81 -4.58
C ASP A 102 3.38 14.77 -5.38
N ALA A 103 3.45 16.06 -5.07
CA ALA A 103 2.59 17.06 -5.69
C ALA A 103 2.76 17.22 -7.21
N LYS A 104 3.90 16.78 -7.78
CA LYS A 104 4.19 16.97 -9.21
C LYS A 104 3.74 15.80 -10.07
N ASN A 105 3.87 14.58 -9.54
CA ASN A 105 3.69 13.35 -10.33
C ASN A 105 2.79 12.31 -9.66
N PHE A 106 2.23 12.63 -8.48
CA PHE A 106 1.30 11.77 -7.75
C PHE A 106 1.88 10.40 -7.37
N MET A 107 3.21 10.27 -7.33
CA MET A 107 3.87 9.07 -6.82
C MET A 107 3.72 8.99 -5.30
N ILE A 108 3.58 7.77 -4.78
CA ILE A 108 3.46 7.54 -3.33
C ILE A 108 4.83 7.78 -2.68
N ARG A 109 4.90 8.78 -1.80
CA ARG A 109 6.09 9.07 -0.98
C ARG A 109 6.03 8.40 0.37
N HIS A 110 4.85 8.30 0.95
CA HIS A 110 4.66 7.67 2.26
C HIS A 110 3.38 6.84 2.24
N LEU A 111 3.48 5.54 2.48
CA LEU A 111 2.36 4.68 2.81
C LEU A 111 2.35 4.47 4.33
N LYS A 112 1.30 4.92 5.01
CA LYS A 112 1.08 4.68 6.44
C LYS A 112 -0.06 3.70 6.62
N ILE A 113 0.15 2.70 7.46
CA ILE A 113 -0.84 1.71 7.84
C ILE A 113 -1.02 1.80 9.35
N TYR A 114 -2.22 2.10 9.77
CA TYR A 114 -2.58 2.15 11.18
C TYR A 114 -3.18 0.81 11.58
N VAL A 115 -2.63 0.21 12.63
CA VAL A 115 -3.00 -1.14 13.07
C VAL A 115 -3.51 -1.12 14.51
N GLN A 116 -4.36 -2.08 14.85
CA GLN A 116 -4.90 -2.23 16.21
C GLN A 116 -3.84 -2.75 17.19
N ASP A 117 -2.97 -3.64 16.72
CA ASP A 117 -1.90 -4.26 17.50
C ASP A 117 -0.65 -4.43 16.64
N ILE A 118 0.51 -4.21 17.25
CA ILE A 118 1.83 -4.35 16.61
C ILE A 118 2.47 -5.72 16.89
N SER A 119 1.92 -6.50 17.83
CA SER A 119 2.41 -7.84 18.18
C SER A 119 2.58 -8.79 16.98
N PRO A 120 1.73 -8.76 15.92
CA PRO A 120 1.92 -9.60 14.72
C PRO A 120 3.24 -9.39 13.98
N PHE A 121 3.96 -8.31 14.25
CA PHE A 121 5.24 -7.99 13.61
C PHE A 121 6.47 -8.50 14.37
N HIS A 122 6.27 -9.32 15.41
CA HIS A 122 7.38 -9.98 16.08
C HIS A 122 8.16 -10.86 15.07
N GLY A 123 9.42 -10.50 14.81
CA GLY A 123 10.26 -11.18 13.82
C GLY A 123 10.08 -10.70 12.38
N LEU A 124 9.32 -9.62 12.13
CA LEU A 124 9.25 -9.00 10.80
C LEU A 124 10.64 -8.56 10.32
N GLU A 125 11.48 -8.00 11.21
CA GLU A 125 12.86 -7.65 10.89
C GLU A 125 13.65 -8.85 10.36
N SER A 126 13.55 -10.01 11.01
CA SER A 126 14.20 -11.24 10.55
C SER A 126 13.71 -11.67 9.16
N LYS A 127 12.40 -11.62 8.92
CA LYS A 127 11.81 -11.96 7.60
C LYS A 127 12.26 -10.97 6.52
N LEU A 128 12.34 -9.68 6.84
CA LEU A 128 12.85 -8.65 5.93
C LEU A 128 14.33 -8.89 5.61
N ASN A 129 15.16 -9.16 6.61
CA ASN A 129 16.59 -9.42 6.40
C ASN A 129 16.84 -10.68 5.57
N GLU A 130 15.97 -11.70 5.68
CA GLU A 130 16.06 -12.93 4.89
C GLU A 130 15.65 -12.69 3.41
N LEU A 131 14.54 -12.00 3.17
CA LEU A 131 13.97 -11.84 1.84
C LEU A 131 14.51 -10.62 1.07
N TYR A 132 14.86 -9.56 1.80
CA TYR A 132 15.25 -8.25 1.28
C TYR A 132 16.40 -7.65 2.11
N PRO A 133 17.60 -8.28 2.11
CA PRO A 133 18.72 -7.88 2.98
C PRO A 133 19.20 -6.44 2.79
N ASP A 134 18.94 -5.85 1.63
CA ASP A 134 19.35 -4.48 1.29
C ASP A 134 18.30 -3.42 1.70
N ILE A 135 17.12 -3.84 2.18
CA ILE A 135 16.06 -2.92 2.58
C ILE A 135 16.20 -2.57 4.06
N PRO A 136 16.43 -1.29 4.40
CA PRO A 136 16.57 -0.88 5.80
C PRO A 136 15.24 -1.00 6.55
N TYR A 137 15.33 -1.41 7.82
CA TYR A 137 14.23 -1.47 8.77
C TYR A 137 14.54 -0.60 9.98
N GLN A 138 13.56 0.17 10.45
CA GLN A 138 13.68 0.97 11.67
C GLN A 138 12.49 0.73 12.59
N GLU A 139 12.73 0.07 13.72
CA GLU A 139 11.75 -0.05 14.80
C GLU A 139 11.54 1.29 15.53
N ARG A 140 10.32 1.54 15.96
CA ARG A 140 9.90 2.72 16.75
C ARG A 140 9.01 2.25 17.89
N LYS A 141 8.87 3.10 18.91
CA LYS A 141 8.06 2.79 20.10
C LYS A 141 6.64 2.28 19.77
N ASP A 142 6.03 2.86 18.74
CA ASP A 142 4.63 2.59 18.38
C ASP A 142 4.50 1.93 16.98
N GLY A 143 5.58 1.36 16.44
CA GLY A 143 5.55 0.79 15.09
C GLY A 143 6.91 0.65 14.43
N PHE A 144 6.96 0.74 13.10
CA PHE A 144 8.21 0.66 12.36
C PHE A 144 8.14 1.38 11.02
N MET A 145 9.31 1.62 10.43
CA MET A 145 9.43 2.22 9.10
C MET A 145 10.38 1.43 8.21
N ILE A 146 10.04 1.39 6.92
CA ILE A 146 10.77 0.69 5.88
C ILE A 146 10.94 1.64 4.69
N PRO A 147 12.09 2.33 4.57
CA PRO A 147 12.44 3.12 3.38
C PRO A 147 12.73 2.21 2.18
N ILE A 148 12.07 2.47 1.04
CA ILE A 148 12.19 1.68 -0.19
C ILE A 148 12.13 2.61 -1.39
N ARG A 149 13.19 2.65 -2.21
CA ARG A 149 13.23 3.37 -3.51
C ARG A 149 12.73 4.83 -3.50
N GLY A 150 12.93 5.55 -2.39
CA GLY A 150 12.49 6.94 -2.25
C GLY A 150 11.05 7.11 -1.76
N SER A 151 10.39 6.01 -1.40
CA SER A 151 9.15 5.93 -0.65
C SER A 151 9.41 5.36 0.75
N ILE A 152 8.46 5.53 1.65
CA ILE A 152 8.51 4.97 3.01
C ILE A 152 7.22 4.20 3.26
N ILE A 153 7.33 2.96 3.71
CA ILE A 153 6.22 2.23 4.34
C ILE A 153 6.35 2.41 5.84
N THR A 154 5.27 2.79 6.50
CA THR A 154 5.22 2.92 7.95
C THR A 154 4.01 2.19 8.46
N VAL A 155 4.21 1.37 9.49
CA VAL A 155 3.12 0.73 10.22
C VAL A 155 3.16 1.24 11.64
N MET A 156 2.02 1.72 12.14
CA MET A 156 1.93 2.32 13.48
C MET A 156 0.68 1.82 14.18
N LYS A 157 0.77 1.66 15.50
CA LYS A 157 -0.40 1.39 16.32
C LYS A 157 -1.32 2.61 16.32
N HIS A 158 -2.60 2.39 16.06
CA HIS A 158 -3.64 3.41 16.21
C HIS A 158 -3.86 3.67 17.70
N VAL A 159 -3.75 4.95 18.12
CA VAL A 159 -3.86 5.38 19.52
C VAL A 159 -5.31 5.63 19.91
#